data_AF-U2EMR2-F1
#
_entry.id   AF-U2EMR2-F1
#
_cell.length_a   1.000
_cell.length_b   1.000
_cell.length_c   1.000
_cell.angle_alpha   90.00
_cell.angle_beta   90.00
_cell.angle_gamma   90.00
#
_symmetry.space_group_name_H-M   'P 1'
#
loop_
_entity.id
_entity.type
_entity.pdbx_description
1 polymer ?
#
loop_
_entity_poly.entity_id
_entity_poly.type
_entity_poly.pdbx_seq_one_letter_code
_entity_poly.pdbx_strand_id
1 'polypeptide(L)'
;MNIKHEDFENILDTIKVKLNHNIEFEKIRSIESNFDTKGMMFKRRGSSLSDGTIIVGEDNGFIAVDVSKADNEVVSFVLKDINDKAGIENIINWFLDKYI
;
A
#
# COMPACT_ATOMS: atom_id res chain seq x y z
N MET A 1 14.84 11.36 -9.99
CA MET A 1 13.48 10.97 -10.43
C MET A 1 12.54 12.07 -9.97
N ASN A 2 11.52 12.44 -10.75
CA ASN A 2 10.53 13.42 -10.28
C ASN A 2 9.25 12.65 -9.90
N ILE A 3 9.16 12.23 -8.65
CA ILE A 3 8.02 11.48 -8.10
C ILE A 3 6.92 12.48 -7.78
N LYS A 4 5.70 12.23 -8.26
CA LYS A 4 4.53 13.09 -8.04
C LYS A 4 3.52 12.41 -7.13
N HIS A 5 2.68 13.22 -6.49
CA HIS A 5 1.56 12.70 -5.69
C HIS A 5 0.68 11.67 -6.41
N GLU A 6 0.41 11.90 -7.69
CA GLU A 6 -0.40 11.02 -8.54
C GLU A 6 0.23 9.63 -8.67
N ASP A 7 1.56 9.53 -8.56
CA ASP A 7 2.25 8.25 -8.65
C ASP A 7 1.95 7.34 -7.46
N PHE A 8 1.83 7.92 -6.26
CA PHE A 8 1.45 7.16 -5.07
C PHE A 8 0.01 6.67 -5.14
N GLU A 9 -0.91 7.49 -5.66
CA GLU A 9 -2.29 7.09 -5.89
C GLU A 9 -2.37 5.95 -6.91
N ASN A 10 -1.61 6.03 -8.00
CA ASN A 10 -1.54 4.97 -9.03
C ASN A 10 -1.03 3.63 -8.46
N ILE A 11 -0.03 3.65 -7.58
CA ILE A 11 0.49 2.45 -6.91
C ILE A 11 -0.61 1.83 -6.03
N LEU A 12 -1.27 2.63 -5.20
CA LEU A 12 -2.35 2.18 -4.32
C LEU A 12 -3.54 1.63 -5.12
N ASP A 13 -3.94 2.30 -6.20
CA ASP A 13 -5.03 1.83 -7.06
C ASP A 13 -4.67 0.53 -7.77
N THR A 14 -3.42 0.36 -8.20
CA THR A 14 -2.95 -0.91 -8.80
C THR A 14 -3.08 -2.06 -7.81
N ILE A 15 -2.60 -1.87 -6.57
CA ILE A 15 -2.70 -2.87 -5.49
C ILE A 15 -4.17 -3.18 -5.20
N LYS A 16 -5.00 -2.13 -5.07
CA LYS A 16 -6.44 -2.25 -4.82
C LYS A 16 -7.14 -3.06 -5.90
N VAL A 17 -6.91 -2.76 -7.19
CA VAL A 17 -7.54 -3.48 -8.31
C VAL A 17 -7.17 -4.97 -8.30
N LYS A 18 -5.92 -5.29 -7.98
CA LYS A 18 -5.43 -6.68 -7.96
C LYS A 18 -6.00 -7.49 -6.79
N LEU A 19 -6.29 -6.85 -5.66
CA LEU A 19 -6.69 -7.51 -4.41
C LEU A 19 -8.19 -7.35 -4.08
N ASN A 20 -8.96 -6.58 -4.86
CA ASN A 20 -10.36 -6.21 -4.57
C ASN A 20 -11.33 -7.40 -4.38
N HIS A 21 -10.99 -8.58 -4.92
CA HIS A 21 -11.79 -9.80 -4.80
C HIS A 21 -11.80 -10.34 -3.36
N ASN A 22 -10.71 -10.15 -2.61
CA ASN A 22 -10.54 -10.73 -1.27
C ASN A 22 -10.39 -9.67 -0.18
N ILE A 23 -9.96 -8.46 -0.54
CA ILE A 23 -9.69 -7.36 0.39
C ILE A 23 -10.56 -6.17 0.00
N GLU A 24 -11.22 -5.58 0.99
CA GLU A 24 -11.90 -4.29 0.84
C GLU A 24 -10.90 -3.19 1.17
N PHE A 25 -10.80 -2.22 0.28
CA PHE A 25 -9.99 -1.02 0.48
C PHE A 25 -10.90 0.18 0.60
N GLU A 26 -10.60 1.05 1.57
CA GLU A 26 -11.24 2.35 1.65
C GLU A 26 -10.76 3.30 0.55
N LYS A 27 -11.22 4.55 0.61
CA LYS A 27 -10.77 5.61 -0.29
C LYS A 27 -9.32 5.97 0.02
N ILE A 28 -8.51 6.15 -1.03
CA ILE A 28 -7.17 6.71 -0.91
C ILE A 28 -7.28 8.13 -0.34
N ARG A 29 -6.45 8.41 0.68
CA ARG A 29 -6.38 9.72 1.34
C ARG A 29 -4.93 10.11 1.56
N SER A 30 -4.69 11.42 1.62
CA SER A 30 -3.42 11.92 2.15
C SER A 30 -3.30 11.55 3.63
N ILE A 31 -2.12 11.13 4.06
CA ILE A 31 -1.83 10.93 5.49
C ILE A 31 -1.20 12.22 5.98
N GLU A 32 -1.89 12.96 6.85
CA GLU A 32 -1.47 14.29 7.30
C GLU A 32 -0.26 14.20 8.25
N SER A 33 0.94 14.08 7.68
CA SER A 33 2.19 14.21 8.42
C SER A 33 3.35 14.52 7.46
N ASN A 34 3.55 15.81 7.14
CA ASN A 34 4.77 16.43 6.56
C ASN A 34 5.49 15.80 5.34
N PHE A 35 5.01 14.67 4.84
CA PHE A 35 5.53 13.97 3.68
C PHE A 35 4.38 13.77 2.72
N ASP A 36 4.67 13.98 1.45
CA ASP A 36 3.83 13.69 0.31
C ASP A 36 3.50 12.18 0.32
N THR A 37 2.53 11.78 1.13
CA THR A 37 2.19 10.38 1.39
C THR A 37 0.71 10.16 1.11
N LYS A 38 0.41 8.99 0.57
CA LYS A 38 -0.95 8.53 0.32
C LYS A 38 -1.15 7.21 1.02
N GLY A 39 -2.34 6.96 1.52
CA GLY A 39 -2.66 5.68 2.11
C GLY A 39 -4.13 5.33 1.98
N MET A 40 -4.43 4.07 2.27
CA MET A 40 -5.79 3.56 2.36
C MET A 40 -5.86 2.50 3.45
N MET A 41 -6.99 2.46 4.15
CA MET A 41 -7.28 1.37 5.06
C MET A 41 -7.75 0.16 4.26
N PHE A 42 -7.45 -1.04 4.75
CA PHE A 42 -7.86 -2.28 4.14
C PHE A 42 -8.38 -3.28 5.18
N LYS A 43 -9.29 -4.14 4.76
CA LYS A 43 -9.82 -5.23 5.59
C LYS A 43 -10.11 -6.47 4.75
N ARG A 44 -9.90 -7.65 5.32
CA ARG A 44 -10.23 -8.91 4.64
C ARG A 44 -11.76 -9.05 4.56
N ARG A 45 -12.30 -9.33 3.37
CA ARG A 45 -13.73 -9.56 3.18
C ARG A 45 -14.21 -10.72 4.06
N GLY A 46 -15.34 -10.52 4.75
CA GLY A 46 -15.95 -11.55 5.59
C GLY A 46 -15.16 -11.89 6.85
N SER A 47 -14.16 -11.10 7.24
CA SER A 47 -13.39 -11.29 8.47
C SER A 47 -13.72 -10.23 9.50
N SER A 48 -13.65 -10.61 10.78
CA SER A 48 -13.61 -9.69 11.91
C SER A 48 -12.18 -9.26 12.27
N LEU A 49 -11.18 -9.70 11.49
CA LEU A 49 -9.81 -9.23 11.65
C LEU A 49 -9.77 -7.71 11.50
N SER A 50 -8.95 -7.12 12.35
CA SER A 50 -8.83 -5.69 12.51
C SER A 50 -8.15 -5.05 11.30
N ASP A 51 -8.65 -3.86 10.96
CA ASP A 51 -8.27 -3.10 9.77
C ASP A 51 -6.75 -2.84 9.72
N GLY A 52 -6.16 -2.95 8.55
CA GLY A 52 -4.77 -2.53 8.31
C GLY A 52 -4.72 -1.23 7.52
N THR A 53 -3.54 -0.62 7.46
CA THR A 53 -3.30 0.55 6.60
C THR A 53 -2.13 0.27 5.68
N ILE A 54 -2.27 0.62 4.41
CA ILE A 54 -1.14 0.71 3.48
C ILE A 54 -0.86 2.19 3.21
N ILE A 55 0.41 2.58 3.29
CA ILE A 55 0.92 3.92 3.09
C ILE A 55 2.01 3.86 2.02
N VAL A 56 1.98 4.80 1.08
CA VAL A 56 3.00 4.99 0.05
C VAL A 56 3.53 6.40 0.19
N GLY A 57 4.85 6.54 0.16
CA GLY A 57 5.54 7.83 0.21
C GLY A 57 6.91 7.76 -0.44
N GLU A 58 7.62 8.89 -0.40
CA GLU A 58 9.02 8.96 -0.82
C GLU A 58 9.95 8.96 0.39
N ASP A 59 10.99 8.13 0.34
CA ASP A 59 12.13 8.19 1.25
C ASP A 59 13.44 8.19 0.43
N ASN A 60 14.22 9.27 0.56
CA ASN A 60 15.53 9.43 -0.09
C ASN A 60 15.54 9.16 -1.62
N GLY A 61 14.49 9.55 -2.34
CA GLY A 61 14.37 9.34 -3.79
C GLY A 61 13.85 7.95 -4.20
N PHE A 62 13.47 7.11 -3.24
CA PHE A 62 12.80 5.83 -3.46
C PHE A 62 11.35 5.89 -2.98
N ILE A 63 10.51 5.01 -3.52
CA ILE A 63 9.13 4.92 -3.07
C ILE A 63 9.06 3.86 -1.97
N ALA A 64 8.75 4.29 -0.76
CA ALA A 64 8.50 3.42 0.38
C ALA A 64 7.02 3.04 0.41
N VAL A 65 6.73 1.76 0.64
CA VAL A 65 5.38 1.24 0.85
C VAL A 65 5.33 0.52 2.18
N ASP A 66 4.65 1.09 3.15
CA ASP A 66 4.48 0.52 4.48
C ASP A 66 3.08 -0.07 4.63
N VAL A 67 3.01 -1.30 5.11
CA VAL A 67 1.77 -1.98 5.44
C VAL A 67 1.74 -2.23 6.94
N SER A 68 0.87 -1.51 7.64
CA SER A 68 0.61 -1.71 9.06
C SER A 68 -0.62 -2.56 9.27
N LYS A 69 -0.51 -3.50 10.21
CA LYS A 69 -1.60 -4.33 10.68
C LYS A 69 -2.08 -3.85 12.03
N ALA A 70 -3.27 -4.26 12.42
CA ALA A 70 -3.81 -3.94 13.72
C ALA A 70 -3.19 -4.69 14.92
N ASP A 71 -2.29 -5.65 14.70
CA ASP A 71 -1.44 -6.25 15.74
C ASP A 71 -0.11 -5.49 15.94
N ASN A 72 0.01 -4.29 15.34
CA ASN A 72 1.21 -3.45 15.29
C ASN A 72 2.38 -4.03 14.48
N GLU A 73 2.19 -5.09 13.70
CA GLU A 73 3.18 -5.50 12.72
C GLU A 73 3.23 -4.49 11.56
N VAL A 74 4.44 -4.06 11.20
CA VAL A 74 4.70 -3.23 10.02
C VAL A 74 5.61 -4.00 9.08
N VAL A 75 5.19 -4.09 7.82
CA VAL A 75 6.00 -4.64 6.74
C VAL A 75 6.25 -3.55 5.71
N SER A 76 7.52 -3.30 5.42
CA SER A 76 7.96 -2.25 4.50
C SER A 76 8.49 -2.85 3.21
N PHE A 77 8.16 -2.20 2.10
CA PHE A 77 8.67 -2.49 0.77
C PHE A 77 9.28 -1.24 0.17
N VAL A 78 10.26 -1.41 -0.70
CA VAL A 78 10.89 -0.31 -1.43
C VAL A 78 10.72 -0.60 -2.92
N LEU A 79 10.11 0.34 -3.64
CA LEU A 79 10.02 0.32 -5.09
C LEU A 79 11.11 1.23 -5.66
N LYS A 80 11.80 0.76 -6.69
CA LYS A 80 12.85 1.53 -7.37
C LYS A 80 12.30 2.76 -8.09
N ASP A 81 11.11 2.60 -8.65
CA ASP A 81 10.36 3.63 -9.34
C ASP A 81 8.88 3.23 -9.45
N ILE A 82 8.07 4.11 -10.04
CA ILE A 82 6.61 3.95 -10.20
C ILE A 82 6.22 2.77 -11.10
N ASN A 83 7.16 2.27 -11.90
CA ASN A 83 6.98 1.15 -12.83
C ASN A 83 7.66 -0.13 -12.34
N ASP A 84 8.07 -0.20 -11.07
CA ASP A 84 8.69 -1.40 -10.48
C ASP A 84 7.67 -2.53 -10.31
N LYS A 85 7.36 -3.19 -11.43
CA LYS A 85 6.38 -4.28 -11.50
C LYS A 85 6.74 -5.42 -10.56
N ALA A 86 8.02 -5.73 -10.40
CA ALA A 86 8.47 -6.79 -9.50
C ALA A 86 8.23 -6.41 -8.04
N GLY A 87 8.54 -5.16 -7.67
CA GLY A 87 8.23 -4.64 -6.34
C GLY A 87 6.72 -4.64 -6.03
N ILE A 88 5.89 -4.20 -6.98
CA ILE A 88 4.42 -4.23 -6.83
C ILE A 88 3.90 -5.67 -6.70
N GLU A 89 4.37 -6.61 -7.53
CA GLU A 89 3.98 -8.02 -7.42
C GLU A 89 4.43 -8.63 -6.08
N ASN A 90 5.58 -8.23 -5.53
CA ASN A 90 5.99 -8.69 -4.20
C ASN A 90 5.03 -8.22 -3.09
N ILE A 91 4.55 -6.98 -3.17
CA ILE A 91 3.54 -6.47 -2.23
C ILE A 91 2.24 -7.28 -2.37
N ILE A 92 1.77 -7.51 -3.60
CA ILE A 92 0.56 -8.29 -3.87
C ILE A 92 0.71 -9.73 -3.35
N ASN A 93 1.84 -10.38 -3.61
CA ASN A 93 2.11 -11.74 -3.15
C ASN A 93 2.16 -11.85 -1.64
N TRP A 94 2.68 -10.82 -0.94
CA TRP A 94 2.62 -10.77 0.51
C TRP A 94 1.17 -10.69 1.02
N PHE A 95 0.31 -9.89 0.39
CA PHE A 95 -1.11 -9.86 0.74
C PHE A 95 -1.78 -11.22 0.49
N LEU A 96 -1.46 -11.88 -0.62
CA LEU A 96 -1.97 -13.22 -0.91
C LEU A 96 -1.53 -14.25 0.14
N ASP A 97 -0.25 -14.28 0.52
CA ASP A 97 0.28 -15.21 1.52
C ASP A 97 -0.28 -14.98 2.93
N LYS A 98 -0.50 -13.70 3.32
CA LYS A 98 -0.89 -13.35 4.70
C LYS A 98 -2.38 -13.17 4.92
N TYR A 99 -3.15 -12.79 3.89
CA TYR A 99 -4.55 -12.39 4.03
C TYR A 99 -5.54 -13.21 3.22
N ILE A 100 -5.10 -14.10 2.33
CA ILE A 100 -5.98 -14.82 1.41
C ILE A 100 -5.79 -16.31 1.64
#